data_AF-A0A7W8MPH8-F1
#
_entry.id   AF-A0A7W8MPH8-F1
#
_cell.length_a   1.000
_cell.length_b   1.000
_cell.length_c   1.000
_cell.angle_alpha   90.00
_cell.angle_beta   90.00
_cell.angle_gamma   90.00
#
_symmetry.space_group_name_H-M   'P 1'
#
loop_
_entity.id
_entity.type
_entity.pdbx_description
1 polymer ?
#
loop_
_entity_poly.entity_id
_entity_poly.type
_entity_poly.pdbx_seq_one_letter_code
_entity_poly.pdbx_strand_id
1 'polypeptide(L)'
;MTVFWKYGFADTSLQELERATGVNKSVLYTEFRDKEDLFVACLRHYLESQEKRGLLTKEPLGWKNVETFLKNGPSTRGTGRDVFPSTL
;
A
#
# COMPACT_ATOMS: atom_id res chain seq x y z
N MET A 1 6.86 -2.11 2.08
CA MET A 1 5.69 -2.27 1.17
C MET A 1 5.96 -3.07 -0.09
N THR A 2 7.06 -2.83 -0.81
CA THR A 2 7.32 -3.44 -2.13
C THR A 2 7.37 -4.97 -2.11
N VAL A 3 7.84 -5.58 -1.03
CA VAL A 3 7.91 -7.04 -0.84
C VAL A 3 6.52 -7.69 -0.78
N PHE A 4 5.63 -7.20 0.09
CA PHE A 4 4.24 -7.67 0.12
C PHE A 4 3.49 -7.40 -1.19
N TRP A 5 3.84 -6.32 -1.89
CA TRP A 5 3.28 -6.02 -3.20
C TRP A 5 3.75 -7.01 -4.28
N LYS A 6 5.01 -7.42 -4.20
CA LYS A 6 5.65 -8.30 -5.18
C LYS A 6 5.29 -9.78 -4.97
N TYR A 7 5.18 -10.21 -3.73
CA TYR A 7 5.02 -11.63 -3.39
C TYR A 7 3.69 -11.94 -2.68
N GLY A 8 2.88 -10.95 -2.34
CA GLY A 8 1.64 -11.17 -1.59
C GLY A 8 1.89 -11.57 -0.13
N PHE A 9 0.79 -11.74 0.63
CA PHE A 9 0.89 -12.08 2.05
C PHE A 9 1.51 -13.46 2.26
N ALA A 10 1.01 -14.52 1.62
CA ALA A 10 1.45 -15.89 1.86
C ALA A 10 2.95 -16.08 1.56
N ASP A 11 3.40 -15.66 0.38
CA ASP A 11 4.75 -15.98 -0.11
C ASP A 11 5.84 -15.02 0.39
N THR A 12 5.49 -13.95 1.10
CA THR A 12 6.49 -13.07 1.72
C THR A 12 7.12 -13.71 2.95
N SER A 13 8.41 -14.05 2.91
CA SER A 13 9.12 -14.58 4.08
C SER A 13 9.61 -13.46 5.01
N LEU A 14 9.93 -13.82 6.26
CA LEU A 14 10.55 -12.90 7.21
C LEU A 14 11.93 -12.42 6.74
N GLN A 15 12.74 -13.29 6.14
CA GLN A 15 14.04 -12.90 5.59
C GLN A 15 13.91 -11.90 4.44
N GLU A 16 12.89 -12.05 3.58
CA GLU A 16 12.61 -11.07 2.53
C GLU A 16 12.21 -9.72 3.12
N LEU A 17 11.43 -9.71 4.21
CA LEU A 17 11.10 -8.49 4.93
C LEU A 17 12.35 -7.85 5.52
N GLU A 18 13.18 -8.61 6.23
CA GLU A 18 14.42 -8.10 6.82
C GLU A 18 15.37 -7.53 5.76
N ARG A 19 15.51 -8.22 4.62
CA ARG A 19 16.35 -7.74 3.51
C ARG A 19 15.78 -6.47 2.88
N ALA A 20 14.46 -6.37 2.76
CA ALA A 20 13.81 -5.23 2.12
C ALA A 20 13.72 -4.00 3.03
N THR A 21 13.62 -4.18 4.35
CA THR A 21 13.53 -3.08 5.33
C THR A 21 14.88 -2.74 5.95
N GLY A 22 15.84 -3.65 5.93
CA GLY A 22 17.10 -3.56 6.69
C GLY A 22 16.91 -3.76 8.20
N VAL A 23 15.69 -4.10 8.64
CA VAL A 23 15.31 -4.24 10.05
C VAL A 23 15.10 -5.71 10.35
N ASN A 24 15.69 -6.20 11.45
CA ASN A 24 15.51 -7.60 11.84
C ASN A 24 14.06 -7.89 12.28
N LYS A 25 13.69 -9.17 12.25
CA LYS A 25 12.39 -9.69 12.66
C LYS A 25 12.02 -9.26 14.08
N SER A 26 12.97 -9.32 15.00
CA SER A 26 12.72 -9.02 16.41
C SER A 26 12.27 -7.58 16.62
N VAL A 27 12.86 -6.63 15.89
CA VAL A 27 12.51 -5.21 15.92
C VAL A 27 11.22 -4.95 15.14
N LEU A 28 10.98 -5.65 14.04
CA LEU A 28 9.67 -5.60 13.39
C LEU A 28 8.57 -6.06 14.34
N TYR A 29 8.80 -7.12 15.12
CA TYR A 29 7.79 -7.66 16.02
C TYR A 29 7.69 -6.99 17.39
N THR A 30 8.57 -6.03 17.71
CA THR A 30 8.31 -5.10 18.82
C THR A 30 7.23 -4.07 18.48
N GLU A 31 7.12 -3.69 17.20
CA GLU A 31 6.13 -2.72 16.73
C GLU A 31 4.84 -3.40 16.21
N PHE A 32 4.96 -4.61 15.67
CA PHE A 32 3.85 -5.35 15.07
C PHE A 32 3.68 -6.71 15.73
N ARG A 33 2.45 -7.11 16.05
CA ARG A 33 2.22 -8.37 16.77
C ARG A 33 2.68 -9.60 15.97
N ASP A 34 2.43 -9.58 14.67
CA ASP A 34 2.68 -10.69 13.77
C ASP A 34 2.79 -10.20 12.31
N LYS A 35 2.96 -11.15 11.37
CA LYS A 35 3.04 -10.85 9.93
C LYS A 35 1.74 -10.26 9.38
N GLU A 36 0.59 -10.64 9.92
CA GLU A 36 -0.73 -10.14 9.50
C GLU A 36 -0.88 -8.68 9.91
N ASP A 37 -0.54 -8.34 11.14
CA ASP A 37 -0.56 -6.98 11.66
C ASP A 37 0.37 -6.06 10.86
N LEU A 38 1.60 -6.53 10.57
CA LEU A 38 2.53 -5.83 9.69
C LEU A 38 1.94 -5.62 8.28
N PHE A 39 1.30 -6.65 7.72
CA PHE A 39 0.68 -6.57 6.38
C PHE A 39 -0.48 -5.58 6.35
N VAL A 40 -1.37 -5.60 7.35
CA VAL A 40 -2.48 -4.65 7.49
C VAL A 40 -1.96 -3.23 7.69
N ALA A 41 -0.94 -3.03 8.52
CA ALA A 41 -0.30 -1.73 8.69
C ALA A 41 0.29 -1.21 7.38
N CYS A 42 0.90 -2.09 6.59
CA CYS A 42 1.40 -1.77 5.25
C CYS A 42 0.27 -1.33 4.30
N LEU A 43 -0.86 -2.03 4.29
CA LEU A 43 -2.03 -1.67 3.48
C LEU A 43 -2.65 -0.34 3.93
N ARG A 44 -2.80 -0.14 5.24
CA ARG A 44 -3.32 1.11 5.81
C ARG A 44 -2.44 2.29 5.42
N HIS A 45 -1.13 2.18 5.60
CA HIS A 45 -0.19 3.23 5.19
C HIS A 45 -0.26 3.50 3.68
N TYR A 46 -0.44 2.47 2.84
CA TYR A 46 -0.65 2.68 1.41
C TYR A 46 -1.91 3.50 1.15
N LEU A 47 -3.03 3.18 1.79
CA LEU A 47 -4.29 3.92 1.64
C LEU A 47 -4.20 5.34 2.19
N GLU A 48 -3.51 5.55 3.31
CA GLU A 48 -3.27 6.87 3.92
C GLU A 48 -2.31 7.72 3.08
N SER A 49 -1.26 7.13 2.49
CA SER A 49 -0.38 7.85 1.55
C SER A 49 -1.12 8.32 0.30
N GLN A 50 -2.26 7.69 0.01
CA GLN A 50 -3.17 8.04 -1.07
C GLN A 50 -4.27 8.99 -0.62
N GLU A 51 -4.14 9.63 0.56
CA GLU A 51 -5.08 10.59 1.14
C GLU A 51 -5.15 11.88 0.30
N LYS A 52 -5.78 11.72 -0.86
CA LYS A 52 -6.24 12.74 -1.79
C LYS A 52 -7.65 13.19 -1.42
N ARG A 53 -8.14 12.83 -0.21
CA ARG A 53 -9.45 13.26 0.30
C ARG A 53 -9.56 14.79 0.31
N GLY A 54 -8.46 15.47 0.63
CA GLY A 54 -8.37 16.94 0.56
C GLY A 54 -8.56 17.53 -0.85
N LEU A 55 -8.42 16.73 -1.92
CA LEU A 55 -8.72 17.20 -3.28
C LEU A 55 -10.21 17.43 -3.48
N LEU A 56 -11.07 16.63 -2.83
CA LEU A 56 -12.52 16.78 -2.95
C LEU A 56 -13.03 18.04 -2.24
N THR A 57 -12.39 18.41 -1.14
CA THR A 57 -12.77 19.54 -0.29
C THR A 57 -12.01 20.84 -0.62
N LYS A 58 -11.25 20.89 -1.71
CA LYS A 58 -10.47 22.08 -2.10
C LYS A 58 -11.39 23.19 -2.60
N GLU A 59 -11.27 24.41 -2.09
CA GLU A 59 -12.05 25.54 -2.63
C GLU A 59 -11.45 26.11 -3.93
N PRO A 60 -12.30 26.60 -4.87
CA PRO A 60 -13.77 26.51 -4.84
C PRO A 60 -14.26 25.08 -5.08
N LEU A 61 -15.32 24.69 -4.36
CA LEU A 61 -15.96 23.39 -4.57
C LEU A 61 -16.48 23.28 -6.00
N GLY A 62 -16.26 22.14 -6.66
CA GLY A 62 -16.78 21.92 -8.01
C GLY A 62 -16.29 20.66 -8.70
N TRP A 63 -16.80 20.44 -9.92
CA TRP A 63 -16.50 19.25 -10.73
C TRP A 63 -15.01 19.00 -10.95
N LYS A 64 -14.20 20.07 -11.01
CA LYS A 64 -12.74 19.97 -11.16
C LYS A 64 -12.08 19.19 -10.03
N ASN A 65 -12.63 19.22 -8.82
CA ASN A 65 -12.13 18.44 -7.68
C ASN A 65 -12.40 16.95 -7.88
N VAL A 66 -13.61 16.60 -8.33
CA VAL A 66 -14.01 15.22 -8.65
C VAL A 66 -13.16 14.67 -9.79
N GLU A 67 -13.01 15.44 -10.87
CA GLU A 67 -12.17 15.06 -12.01
C GLU A 67 -10.70 14.86 -11.59
N THR A 68 -10.15 15.78 -10.79
CA THR A 68 -8.77 15.67 -10.29
C THR A 68 -8.62 14.49 -9.35
N PHE A 69 -9.59 14.24 -8.47
CA PHE A 69 -9.59 13.09 -7.57
C PHE A 69 -9.66 11.76 -8.35
N LEU A 70 -10.48 11.66 -9.39
CA LEU A 70 -10.60 10.43 -10.19
C LEU A 70 -9.37 10.20 -11.10
N LYS A 71 -8.83 11.25 -11.72
CA LYS A 71 -7.61 11.16 -12.55
C LYS A 71 -6.38 10.78 -11.72
N ASN A 72 -6.29 11.32 -10.51
CA ASN A 72 -5.15 11.09 -9.61
C ASN A 72 -5.44 10.04 -8.53
N GLY A 73 -6.64 9.48 -8.48
CA GLY A 73 -6.99 8.40 -7.55
C GLY A 73 -6.13 7.17 -7.82
N PRO A 74 -6.24 6.12 -7.00
CA PRO A 74 -5.61 4.84 -7.30
C PRO A 74 -6.19 4.31 -8.61
N SER A 75 -5.56 4.71 -9.72
CA SER A 75 -5.85 4.19 -11.04
C SER A 75 -5.53 2.72 -10.97
N THR A 76 -6.55 1.87 -11.06
CA THR A 76 -6.43 0.46 -11.41
C THR A 76 -5.96 0.28 -12.86
N ARG A 77 -5.22 1.25 -13.43
CA ARG A 77 -4.39 1.04 -14.61
C ARG A 77 -3.16 0.26 -14.17
N GLY A 78 -3.41 -0.99 -13.82
CA GLY A 78 -2.38 -2.01 -13.78
C GLY A 78 -1.83 -2.14 -15.18
N THR A 79 -0.69 -1.49 -15.42
CA THR A 79 0.23 -1.89 -16.48
C THR A 79 0.86 -3.21 -16.05
N GLY A 80 0.09 -4.30 -16.10
CA GLY A 80 0.51 -5.71 -16.21
C GLY A 80 1.61 -6.28 -15.32
N ARG A 81 2.13 -5.54 -14.33
CA ARG A 81 3.21 -5.99 -13.43
C ARG A 81 3.01 -5.60 -11.97
N ASP A 82 2.12 -4.66 -11.70
CA ASP A 82 1.98 -4.07 -10.37
C ASP A 82 0.57 -4.23 -9.77
N VAL A 83 -0.30 -5.09 -10.30
CA VAL A 83 -1.65 -5.26 -9.74
C VAL A 83 -1.98 -6.74 -9.69
N PHE A 84 -1.68 -7.35 -8.54
CA PHE A 84 -1.92 -8.74 -8.13
C PHE A 84 -1.25 -9.82 -9.02
N PRO A 85 -0.37 -10.70 -8.48
CA PRO A 85 0.02 -11.90 -9.18
C PRO A 85 -1.25 -12.73 -9.44
N SER A 86 -1.62 -12.87 -10.71
CA SER A 86 -2.74 -13.70 -11.13
C SER A 86 -2.39 -15.17 -10.92
N THR A 87 -2.69 -15.69 -9.74
CA THR A 87 -2.78 -17.13 -9.50
C THR A 87 -3.80 -17.40 -8.39
N LEU A 88 -5.07 -17.38 -8.80
CA LEU A 88 -6.06 -18.42 -8.46
C LEU A 88 -6.85 -18.73 -9.73
#